data_AF-A0A0G4ND84-F1
#
_entry.id   AF-A0A0G4ND84-F1
#
_cell.length_a   1.000
_cell.length_b   1.000
_cell.length_c   1.000
_cell.angle_alpha   90.00
_cell.angle_beta   90.00
_cell.angle_gamma   90.00
#
_symmetry.space_group_name_H-M   'P 1'
#
loop_
_entity.id
_entity.type
_entity.pdbx_description
1 polymer ?
#
loop_
_entity_poly.entity_id
_entity_poly.type
_entity_poly.pdbx_seq_one_letter_code
_entity_poly.pdbx_strand_id
1 'polypeptide(L)'
;DGLLTYLPLAHILEYVFENGALFWGAVLGYGNPKTLSDNSVRNCSGDIREFKPSIMVGVPAVWETVKKGIINKVNAGSPVVKSLFWNSLSLKASLLASGLPGTGVLDSVVFKKLKEATGGRLKLCMSGGGPIAKETQHFISMAIAPMIIGYGLTETTAMGCLMNPLEWNTNNMGAMPASIEIKLVD
;
A
#
# COMPACT_ATOMS: atom_id res chain seq x y z
N ASP A 1 -12.83 5.71 -8.87
CA ASP A 1 -11.57 5.34 -8.19
C ASP A 1 -10.39 5.67 -9.11
N GLY A 2 -9.21 5.93 -8.56
CA GLY A 2 -8.02 6.31 -9.32
C GLY A 2 -6.77 5.57 -8.87
N LEU A 3 -5.97 5.13 -9.85
CA LEU A 3 -4.67 4.48 -9.69
C LEU A 3 -3.57 5.52 -9.93
N LEU A 4 -2.66 5.69 -8.97
CA LEU A 4 -1.45 6.46 -9.20
C LEU A 4 -0.44 5.57 -9.94
N THR A 5 -0.11 5.93 -11.17
CA THR A 5 0.88 5.26 -12.01
C THR A 5 2.21 5.98 -11.91
N TYR A 6 3.23 5.27 -11.45
CA TYR A 6 4.56 5.83 -11.22
C TYR A 6 5.68 4.80 -11.36
N LEU A 7 5.35 3.53 -11.55
CA LEU A 7 6.35 2.53 -11.89
C LEU A 7 6.65 2.61 -13.40
N PRO A 8 7.80 2.11 -13.87
CA PRO A 8 8.09 2.10 -15.28
C PRO A 8 7.06 1.29 -16.06
N LEU A 9 6.41 1.89 -17.05
CA LEU A 9 5.42 1.21 -17.91
C LEU A 9 6.03 0.03 -18.70
N ALA A 10 7.35 0.05 -18.92
CA ALA A 10 8.07 -1.06 -19.53
C ALA A 10 8.11 -2.32 -18.63
N HIS A 11 7.79 -2.20 -17.35
CA HIS A 11 7.73 -3.33 -16.42
C HIS A 11 6.33 -3.93 -16.40
N ILE A 12 6.22 -5.26 -16.51
CA ILE A 12 4.94 -5.98 -16.64
C ILE A 12 3.93 -5.64 -15.56
N LEU A 13 4.41 -5.38 -14.33
CA LEU A 13 3.57 -5.04 -13.20
C LEU A 13 2.74 -3.78 -13.48
N GLU A 14 3.39 -2.67 -13.83
CA GLU A 14 2.67 -1.41 -14.10
C GLU A 14 1.77 -1.57 -15.33
N TYR A 15 2.29 -2.20 -16.38
CA TYR A 15 1.56 -2.43 -17.62
C TYR A 15 0.21 -3.13 -17.40
N VAL A 16 0.19 -4.20 -16.61
CA VAL A 16 -1.04 -4.96 -16.34
C VAL A 16 -2.02 -4.15 -15.48
N PHE A 17 -1.54 -3.42 -14.47
CA PHE A 17 -2.42 -2.59 -13.62
C PHE A 17 -3.01 -1.39 -14.36
N GLU A 18 -2.24 -0.76 -15.25
CA GLU A 18 -2.73 0.32 -16.11
C GLU A 18 -3.80 -0.19 -17.08
N ASN A 19 -3.56 -1.32 -17.75
CA ASN A 19 -4.57 -1.94 -18.62
C ASN A 19 -5.82 -2.36 -17.85
N GLY A 20 -5.68 -2.91 -16.65
CA GLY A 20 -6.81 -3.25 -15.78
C GLY A 20 -7.61 -2.01 -15.35
N ALA A 21 -6.92 -0.93 -15.00
CA ALA A 21 -7.55 0.34 -14.68
C ALA A 21 -8.31 0.93 -15.88
N LEU A 22 -7.76 0.87 -17.09
CA LEU A 22 -8.45 1.29 -18.32
C LEU A 22 -9.70 0.44 -18.57
N PHE A 23 -9.58 -0.89 -18.42
CA PHE A 23 -10.71 -1.82 -18.58
C PHE A 23 -11.86 -1.52 -17.60
N TRP A 24 -11.55 -1.17 -16.35
CA TRP A 24 -12.55 -0.82 -15.34
C TRP A 24 -12.99 0.66 -15.37
N GLY A 25 -12.44 1.47 -16.28
CA GLY A 25 -12.75 2.91 -16.35
C GLY A 25 -12.27 3.70 -15.13
N ALA A 26 -11.20 3.25 -14.47
CA ALA A 26 -10.56 3.98 -13.39
C ALA A 26 -9.71 5.15 -13.92
N VAL A 27 -9.57 6.20 -13.11
CA VAL A 27 -8.75 7.37 -13.47
C VAL A 27 -7.27 7.03 -13.25
N LEU A 28 -6.43 7.28 -14.25
CA LEU A 28 -4.98 7.13 -14.16
C LEU A 28 -4.35 8.50 -13.81
N GLY A 29 -3.54 8.53 -12.76
CA GLY A 29 -2.73 9.69 -12.40
C GLY A 29 -1.26 9.38 -12.58
N TYR A 30 -0.60 10.01 -13.53
CA TYR A 30 0.82 9.78 -13.78
C TYR A 30 1.70 10.59 -12.85
N GLY A 31 2.68 9.93 -12.23
CA GLY A 31 3.69 10.52 -11.36
C GLY A 31 5.07 9.94 -11.63
N ASN A 32 6.06 10.40 -10.87
CA ASN A 32 7.43 9.86 -10.93
C ASN A 32 7.86 9.43 -9.51
N PRO A 33 8.63 8.34 -9.35
CA PRO A 33 9.16 7.95 -8.04
C PRO A 33 9.90 9.07 -7.32
N LYS A 34 10.49 10.02 -8.07
CA LYS A 34 11.19 11.20 -7.57
C LYS A 34 10.29 12.39 -7.24
N THR A 35 8.98 12.32 -7.49
CA THR A 35 8.00 13.40 -7.21
C THR A 35 6.81 12.93 -6.37
N LEU A 36 6.77 11.63 -6.01
CA LEU A 36 5.69 11.03 -5.21
C LEU A 36 5.38 11.76 -3.90
N SER A 37 6.42 12.22 -3.20
CA SER A 37 6.31 12.83 -1.88
C SER A 37 6.66 14.30 -1.91
N ASP A 38 6.10 15.06 -0.97
CA ASP A 38 6.35 16.50 -0.83
C ASP A 38 7.81 16.83 -0.54
N ASN A 39 8.52 15.90 0.09
CA ASN A 39 9.95 16.04 0.36
C ASN A 39 10.79 15.96 -0.93
N SER A 40 10.20 15.50 -2.03
CA SER A 40 10.87 15.25 -3.31
C SER A 40 10.57 16.35 -4.33
N VAL A 41 9.67 17.29 -4.02
CA VAL A 41 9.30 18.43 -4.87
C VAL A 41 9.57 19.76 -4.18
N ARG A 42 9.51 20.88 -4.93
CA ARG A 42 9.76 22.23 -4.40
C ARG A 42 8.52 23.09 -4.59
N ASN A 43 8.04 23.72 -3.51
CA ASN A 43 6.92 24.67 -3.52
C ASN A 43 5.59 24.12 -4.06
N CYS A 44 5.40 22.80 -4.09
CA CYS A 44 4.14 22.16 -4.47
C CYS A 44 3.91 20.87 -3.67
N SER A 45 2.72 20.29 -3.82
CA SER A 45 2.40 18.96 -3.31
C SER A 45 3.05 17.89 -4.18
N GLY A 46 3.51 16.79 -3.57
CA GLY A 46 3.92 15.61 -4.32
C GLY A 46 2.73 14.89 -4.97
N ASP A 47 3.01 14.04 -5.94
CA ASP A 47 2.00 13.42 -6.81
C ASP A 47 0.89 12.71 -6.02
N ILE A 48 1.23 12.05 -4.91
CA ILE A 48 0.26 11.32 -4.09
C ILE A 48 -0.80 12.28 -3.49
N ARG A 49 -0.37 13.43 -2.96
CA ARG A 49 -1.29 14.40 -2.32
C ARG A 49 -2.07 15.20 -3.35
N GLU A 50 -1.48 15.47 -4.50
CA GLU A 50 -2.13 16.20 -5.58
C GLU A 50 -3.21 15.35 -6.24
N PHE A 51 -2.85 14.15 -6.69
CA PHE A 51 -3.78 13.24 -7.38
C PHE A 51 -4.83 12.64 -6.42
N LYS A 52 -4.42 12.37 -5.17
CA LYS A 52 -5.23 11.64 -4.18
C LYS A 52 -5.66 10.28 -4.75
N PRO A 53 -4.78 9.26 -4.80
CA PRO A 53 -5.15 7.96 -5.32
C PRO A 53 -6.06 7.19 -4.36
N SER A 54 -6.92 6.33 -4.93
CA SER A 54 -7.62 5.30 -4.16
C SER A 54 -6.90 3.96 -4.16
N ILE A 55 -6.04 3.73 -5.15
CA ILE A 55 -5.24 2.51 -5.29
C ILE A 55 -3.78 2.92 -5.56
N MET A 56 -2.85 2.27 -4.87
CA MET A 56 -1.42 2.40 -5.14
C MET A 56 -0.77 1.03 -5.25
N VAL A 57 -0.04 0.81 -6.34
CA VAL A 57 0.75 -0.40 -6.59
C VAL A 57 2.22 -0.02 -6.51
N GLY A 58 3.01 -0.78 -5.75
CA GLY A 58 4.41 -0.46 -5.54
C GLY A 58 5.28 -1.70 -5.36
N VAL A 59 6.59 -1.50 -5.49
CA VAL A 59 7.61 -2.51 -5.17
C VAL A 59 8.07 -2.38 -3.72
N PRO A 60 8.67 -3.43 -3.11
CA PRO A 60 9.07 -3.40 -1.70
C PRO A 60 9.91 -2.18 -1.30
N ALA A 61 10.83 -1.74 -2.16
CA ALA A 61 11.69 -0.57 -1.89
C ALA A 61 10.89 0.73 -1.68
N VAL A 62 9.79 0.92 -2.41
CA VAL A 62 8.91 2.08 -2.25
C VAL A 62 8.21 2.03 -0.90
N TRP A 63 7.66 0.87 -0.53
CA TRP A 63 6.96 0.68 0.73
C TRP A 63 7.88 0.80 1.96
N GLU A 64 9.11 0.30 1.87
CA GLU A 64 10.12 0.52 2.90
C GLU A 64 10.49 2.00 3.06
N THR A 65 10.54 2.74 1.95
CA THR A 65 10.82 4.18 1.96
C THR A 65 9.66 4.94 2.61
N VAL A 66 8.41 4.58 2.29
CA VAL A 66 7.20 5.14 2.93
C VAL A 66 7.21 4.84 4.43
N LYS A 67 7.44 3.59 4.84
CA LYS A 67 7.54 3.19 6.25
C LYS A 67 8.61 3.99 7.00
N LYS A 68 9.82 4.08 6.45
CA LYS A 68 10.91 4.88 7.04
C LYS A 68 10.53 6.36 7.16
N GLY A 69 9.91 6.94 6.13
CA GLY A 69 9.43 8.31 6.15
C GLY A 69 8.41 8.58 7.25
N ILE A 70 7.47 7.65 7.46
CA ILE A 70 6.47 7.73 8.54
C ILE A 70 7.15 7.62 9.91
N ILE A 71 8.01 6.62 10.11
CA ILE A 71 8.73 6.40 11.37
C ILE A 71 9.57 7.63 11.74
N ASN A 72 10.25 8.23 10.77
CA ASN A 72 11.04 9.44 11.00
C ASN A 72 10.16 10.62 11.44
N LYS A 73 9.00 10.82 10.80
CA LYS A 73 8.04 11.87 11.21
C LYS A 73 7.47 11.62 12.62
N VAL A 74 7.18 10.37 12.97
CA VAL A 74 6.69 10.00 14.32
C VAL A 74 7.79 10.21 15.36
N ASN A 75 9.03 9.84 15.06
CA ASN A 75 10.16 10.01 15.96
C ASN A 75 10.58 11.47 16.17
N ALA A 76 10.34 12.34 15.18
CA ALA A 76 10.53 13.78 15.32
C ALA A 76 9.43 14.47 16.16
N GLY A 77 8.33 13.76 16.46
CA GLY A 77 7.24 14.26 17.29
C GLY A 77 7.56 14.19 18.79
N SER A 78 6.66 14.72 19.62
CA SER A 78 6.79 14.63 21.08
C SER A 78 6.68 13.17 21.57
N PRO A 79 7.25 12.83 22.75
CA PRO A 79 7.14 11.49 23.33
C PRO A 79 5.69 11.01 23.48
N VAL A 80 4.76 11.94 23.75
CA VAL A 80 3.32 11.66 23.84
C VAL A 80 2.75 11.23 22.49
N VAL A 81 3.07 11.95 21.41
CA VAL A 81 2.61 11.62 20.05
C VAL A 81 3.19 10.28 19.60
N LYS A 82 4.47 10.03 19.90
CA LYS A 82 5.13 8.76 19.61
C LYS A 82 4.45 7.59 20.34
N SER A 83 4.25 7.72 21.65
CA SER A 83 3.57 6.68 22.45
C SER A 83 2.15 6.44 21.96
N LEU A 84 1.39 7.52 21.68
CA LEU A 84 0.04 7.42 21.15
C LEU A 84 0.01 6.69 19.80
N PHE A 85 0.94 6.99 18.90
CA PHE A 85 1.05 6.35 17.59
C PHE A 85 1.25 4.83 17.70
N TRP A 86 2.26 4.40 18.47
CA TRP A 86 2.58 2.98 18.60
C TRP A 86 1.48 2.21 19.33
N ASN A 87 0.92 2.78 20.41
CA ASN A 87 -0.20 2.16 21.11
C ASN A 87 -1.44 2.03 20.20
N SER A 88 -1.72 3.05 19.39
CA SER A 88 -2.86 3.02 18.45
C SER A 88 -2.65 2.02 17.32
N LEU A 89 -1.41 1.83 16.85
CA LEU A 89 -1.06 0.84 15.84
C LEU A 89 -1.33 -0.58 16.37
N SER A 90 -0.81 -0.88 17.56
CA SER A 90 -1.02 -2.17 18.23
C SER A 90 -2.50 -2.41 18.56
N LEU A 91 -3.20 -1.39 19.06
CA LEU A 91 -4.63 -1.49 19.36
C LEU A 91 -5.46 -1.73 18.10
N LYS A 92 -5.16 -1.04 16.99
CA LYS A 92 -5.85 -1.25 15.71
C LYS A 92 -5.66 -2.68 15.20
N ALA A 93 -4.45 -3.22 15.29
CA ALA A 93 -4.16 -4.60 14.93
C ALA A 93 -4.99 -5.59 15.78
N SER A 94 -5.04 -5.40 17.10
CA SER A 94 -5.83 -6.24 18.00
C SER A 94 -7.34 -6.14 17.76
N LEU A 95 -7.86 -4.94 17.48
CA LEU A 95 -9.29 -4.74 17.18
C LEU A 95 -9.69 -5.46 15.89
N LEU A 96 -8.86 -5.35 14.84
CA LEU A 96 -9.11 -6.05 13.57
C LEU A 96 -9.03 -7.57 13.73
N ALA A 97 -8.03 -8.07 14.47
CA ALA A 97 -7.88 -9.51 14.73
C ALA A 97 -9.07 -10.09 15.51
N SER A 98 -9.64 -9.31 16.44
CA SER A 98 -10.79 -9.71 17.25
C SER A 98 -12.15 -9.40 16.59
N GLY A 99 -12.17 -8.79 15.40
CA GLY A 99 -13.41 -8.37 14.73
C GLY A 99 -14.20 -7.28 15.47
N LEU A 100 -13.54 -6.53 16.36
CA LEU A 100 -14.18 -5.52 17.20
C LEU A 100 -14.28 -4.16 16.48
N PRO A 101 -15.40 -3.43 16.63
CA PRO A 101 -15.54 -2.07 16.12
C PRO A 101 -14.62 -1.10 16.89
N GLY A 102 -14.24 0.01 16.27
CA GLY A 102 -13.44 1.08 16.91
C GLY A 102 -12.23 1.56 16.12
N THR A 103 -11.85 0.86 15.04
CA THR A 103 -10.74 1.23 14.16
C THR A 103 -10.92 2.60 13.50
N GLY A 104 -12.17 2.99 13.20
CA GLY A 104 -12.50 4.29 12.63
C GLY A 104 -12.12 5.48 13.53
N VAL A 105 -12.21 5.33 14.85
CA VAL A 105 -11.82 6.38 15.80
C VAL A 105 -10.31 6.60 15.75
N LEU A 106 -9.53 5.50 15.81
CA LEU A 106 -8.07 5.55 15.71
C LEU A 106 -7.63 6.16 14.38
N ASP A 107 -8.32 5.82 13.30
CA ASP A 107 -8.08 6.37 11.97
C ASP A 107 -8.31 7.88 11.90
N SER A 108 -9.35 8.37 12.57
CA SER A 108 -9.70 9.79 12.56
C SER A 108 -8.81 10.67 13.46
N VAL A 109 -8.27 10.11 14.54
CA VAL A 109 -7.50 10.87 15.55
C VAL A 109 -6.00 10.76 15.31
N VAL A 110 -5.49 9.55 15.09
CA VAL A 110 -4.05 9.27 15.09
C VAL A 110 -3.50 9.12 13.69
N PHE A 111 -4.21 8.39 12.82
CA PHE A 111 -3.74 8.14 11.45
C PHE A 111 -4.18 9.19 10.44
N LYS A 112 -5.03 10.16 10.82
CA LYS A 112 -5.56 11.18 9.91
C LYS A 112 -4.46 11.92 9.14
N LYS A 113 -3.42 12.40 9.82
CA LYS A 113 -2.29 13.09 9.17
C LYS A 113 -1.53 12.19 8.20
N LEU A 114 -1.45 10.89 8.46
CA LEU A 114 -0.78 9.91 7.58
C LEU A 114 -1.64 9.57 6.38
N LYS A 115 -2.94 9.41 6.57
CA LYS A 115 -3.91 9.24 5.48
C LYS A 115 -3.93 10.47 4.59
N GLU A 116 -3.95 11.68 5.15
CA GLU A 116 -3.86 12.93 4.38
C GLU A 116 -2.55 13.04 3.61
N ALA A 117 -1.43 12.61 4.19
CA ALA A 117 -0.13 12.55 3.48
C ALA A 117 -0.13 11.57 2.30
N THR A 118 -1.06 10.60 2.29
CA THR A 118 -1.28 9.66 1.18
C THR A 118 -2.54 10.00 0.36
N GLY A 119 -3.00 11.25 0.42
CA GLY A 119 -4.12 11.77 -0.37
C GLY A 119 -5.50 11.57 0.24
N GLY A 120 -5.60 10.88 1.38
CA GLY A 120 -6.80 10.81 2.23
C GLY A 120 -7.90 9.86 1.76
N ARG A 121 -7.76 9.27 0.57
CA ARG A 121 -8.76 8.37 -0.05
C ARG A 121 -8.20 7.02 -0.47
N LEU A 122 -6.99 6.68 -0.02
CA LEU A 122 -6.38 5.40 -0.32
C LEU A 122 -7.20 4.28 0.31
N LYS A 123 -7.68 3.36 -0.53
CA LYS A 123 -8.50 2.21 -0.15
C LYS A 123 -7.70 0.91 -0.15
N LEU A 124 -6.70 0.82 -1.03
CA LEU A 124 -5.91 -0.39 -1.22
C LEU A 124 -4.47 -0.05 -1.61
N CYS A 125 -3.52 -0.71 -0.95
CA CYS A 125 -2.13 -0.77 -1.36
C CYS A 125 -1.83 -2.17 -1.91
N MET A 126 -0.94 -2.27 -2.88
CA MET A 126 -0.40 -3.56 -3.32
C MET A 126 1.12 -3.54 -3.39
N SER A 127 1.75 -4.61 -2.91
CA SER A 127 3.17 -4.89 -3.15
C SER A 127 3.34 -6.05 -4.14
N GLY A 128 4.21 -5.87 -5.14
CA GLY A 128 4.58 -6.88 -6.11
C GLY A 128 6.03 -6.70 -6.62
N GLY A 129 6.49 -7.59 -7.48
CA GLY A 129 7.84 -7.53 -8.09
C GLY A 129 9.00 -7.93 -7.20
N GLY A 130 8.77 -8.23 -5.91
CA GLY A 130 9.77 -8.75 -4.99
C GLY A 130 9.19 -9.03 -3.60
N PRO A 131 9.93 -9.76 -2.74
CA PRO A 131 9.48 -10.06 -1.39
C PRO A 131 9.46 -8.80 -0.52
N ILE A 132 8.42 -8.66 0.30
CA ILE A 132 8.28 -7.60 1.29
C ILE A 132 8.30 -8.21 2.71
N ALA A 133 8.91 -7.51 3.67
CA ALA A 133 8.90 -7.93 5.05
C ALA A 133 7.47 -7.93 5.62
N LYS A 134 7.12 -8.97 6.40
CA LYS A 134 5.80 -9.10 7.04
C LYS A 134 5.49 -7.88 7.92
N GLU A 135 6.49 -7.37 8.61
CA GLU A 135 6.40 -6.19 9.47
C GLU A 135 6.06 -4.94 8.66
N THR A 136 6.54 -4.85 7.42
CA THR A 136 6.25 -3.71 6.53
C THR A 136 4.84 -3.82 5.96
N GLN A 137 4.43 -5.01 5.52
CA GLN A 137 3.04 -5.25 5.09
C GLN A 137 2.06 -4.92 6.22
N HIS A 138 2.33 -5.41 7.44
CA HIS A 138 1.50 -5.14 8.61
C HIS A 138 1.47 -3.65 8.94
N PHE A 139 2.64 -3.00 9.04
CA PHE A 139 2.74 -1.58 9.37
C PHE A 139 1.95 -0.71 8.39
N ILE A 140 2.13 -0.89 7.08
CA ILE A 140 1.43 -0.09 6.07
C ILE A 140 -0.07 -0.36 6.10
N SER A 141 -0.47 -1.62 6.27
CA SER A 141 -1.89 -2.00 6.38
C SER A 141 -2.59 -1.32 7.55
N MET A 142 -1.92 -1.24 8.70
CA MET A 142 -2.48 -0.60 9.89
C MET A 142 -2.41 0.93 9.81
N ALA A 143 -1.32 1.50 9.30
CA ALA A 143 -1.10 2.94 9.32
C ALA A 143 -1.81 3.69 8.19
N ILE A 144 -2.02 3.07 7.03
CA ILE A 144 -2.48 3.74 5.80
C ILE A 144 -3.77 3.10 5.26
N ALA A 145 -3.63 1.95 4.61
CA ALA A 145 -4.69 1.20 3.94
C ALA A 145 -4.24 -0.26 3.78
N PRO A 146 -5.17 -1.24 3.72
CA PRO A 146 -4.84 -2.65 3.56
C PRO A 146 -3.84 -2.87 2.41
N MET A 147 -2.72 -3.53 2.72
CA MET A 147 -1.70 -3.89 1.74
C MET A 147 -1.82 -5.35 1.37
N ILE A 148 -2.30 -5.62 0.15
CA ILE A 148 -2.28 -6.96 -0.43
C ILE A 148 -0.93 -7.24 -1.10
N ILE A 149 -0.56 -8.51 -1.15
CA ILE A 149 0.64 -8.98 -1.85
C ILE A 149 0.20 -9.78 -3.07
N GLY A 150 0.93 -9.62 -4.17
CA GLY A 150 0.81 -10.46 -5.36
C GLY A 150 2.17 -11.06 -5.74
N TYR A 151 2.14 -12.32 -6.17
CA TYR A 151 3.27 -12.99 -6.81
C TYR A 151 3.00 -13.12 -8.31
N GLY A 152 4.03 -12.86 -9.11
CA GLY A 152 4.01 -13.07 -10.54
C GLY A 152 5.35 -12.69 -11.16
N LEU A 153 5.54 -13.09 -12.41
CA LEU A 153 6.75 -12.87 -13.18
C LEU A 153 6.42 -12.15 -14.50
N THR A 154 7.44 -11.68 -15.21
CA THR A 154 7.29 -11.18 -16.58
C THR A 154 6.69 -12.26 -17.47
N GLU A 155 7.19 -13.48 -17.34
CA GLU A 155 6.80 -14.67 -18.09
C GLU A 155 5.36 -15.12 -17.79
N THR A 156 4.80 -14.73 -16.63
CA THR A 156 3.41 -15.05 -16.25
C THR A 156 2.45 -13.87 -16.43
N THR A 157 2.85 -12.82 -17.16
CA THR A 157 2.04 -11.60 -17.35
C THR A 157 1.62 -10.98 -16.01
N ALA A 158 2.60 -10.77 -15.12
CA ALA A 158 2.47 -10.18 -13.77
C ALA A 158 1.69 -10.97 -12.72
N MET A 159 0.94 -12.02 -13.07
CA MET A 159 0.07 -12.71 -12.12
C MET A 159 0.38 -14.20 -12.03
N GLY A 160 0.53 -14.67 -10.80
CA GLY A 160 0.62 -16.08 -10.42
C GLY A 160 -0.27 -16.36 -9.22
N CYS A 161 -0.13 -15.57 -8.15
CA CYS A 161 -1.02 -15.57 -6.99
C CYS A 161 -1.37 -14.12 -6.60
N LEU A 162 -2.58 -13.89 -6.10
CA LEU A 162 -3.01 -12.59 -5.61
C LEU A 162 -3.80 -12.73 -4.32
N MET A 163 -3.48 -11.90 -3.32
CA MET A 163 -4.20 -11.88 -2.06
C MET A 163 -5.57 -11.23 -2.20
N ASN A 164 -6.61 -11.94 -1.76
CA ASN A 164 -7.95 -11.39 -1.60
C ASN A 164 -7.96 -10.40 -0.42
N PRO A 165 -8.36 -9.13 -0.60
CA PRO A 165 -8.47 -8.16 0.49
C PRO A 165 -9.38 -8.61 1.65
N LEU A 166 -10.37 -9.48 1.38
CA LEU A 166 -11.30 -10.00 2.39
C LEU A 166 -10.69 -11.11 3.25
N GLU A 167 -9.60 -11.73 2.79
CA GLU A 167 -8.88 -12.81 3.49
C GLU A 167 -7.46 -12.35 3.89
N TRP A 168 -7.33 -11.04 4.13
CA TRP A 168 -6.04 -10.41 4.38
C TRP A 168 -5.32 -11.04 5.58
N ASN A 169 -4.06 -11.41 5.36
CA ASN A 169 -3.15 -11.91 6.38
C ASN A 169 -1.69 -11.67 5.95
N THR A 170 -0.73 -11.92 6.84
CA THR A 170 0.71 -11.76 6.57
C THR A 170 1.44 -13.10 6.38
N ASN A 171 0.70 -14.21 6.25
CA ASN A 171 1.26 -15.56 6.26
C ASN A 171 1.31 -16.21 4.87
N ASN A 172 0.51 -15.73 3.92
CA ASN A 172 0.52 -16.20 2.54
C ASN A 172 0.56 -15.04 1.54
N MET A 173 0.78 -15.36 0.26
CA MET A 173 0.82 -14.40 -0.84
C MET A 173 -0.50 -14.36 -1.62
N GLY A 174 -1.57 -14.94 -1.07
CA GLY A 174 -2.86 -15.08 -1.71
C GLY A 174 -3.07 -16.39 -2.47
N ALA A 175 -4.21 -16.45 -3.14
CA ALA A 175 -4.68 -17.62 -3.87
C ALA A 175 -4.30 -17.53 -5.35
N MET A 176 -4.31 -18.68 -6.01
CA MET A 176 -4.16 -18.77 -7.47
C MET A 176 -5.43 -18.23 -8.14
N PRO A 177 -5.30 -17.37 -9.18
CA PRO A 177 -6.42 -17.04 -10.04
C PRO A 177 -6.99 -18.29 -10.71
N ALA A 178 -8.28 -18.27 -11.05
CA ALA A 178 -8.99 -19.41 -11.63
C ALA A 178 -8.40 -19.90 -12.97
N SER A 179 -7.61 -19.07 -13.66
CA SER A 179 -6.96 -19.40 -14.94
C SER A 179 -5.53 -19.96 -14.80
N ILE A 180 -5.06 -20.22 -13.58
CA ILE A 180 -3.67 -20.63 -13.30
C ILE A 180 -3.66 -21.94 -12.51
N GLU A 181 -2.80 -22.88 -12.92
CA GLU A 181 -2.45 -24.09 -12.18
C GLU A 181 -1.00 -23.98 -11.67
N ILE A 182 -0.77 -24.32 -10.40
CA ILE A 182 0.58 -24.33 -9.80
C ILE A 182 0.79 -25.66 -9.11
N LYS A 183 1.99 -26.23 -9.26
CA LYS A 183 2.47 -27.38 -8.48
C LYS A 183 3.85 -27.07 -7.89
N LEU A 184 4.09 -27.55 -6.67
CA LEU A 184 5.43 -27.67 -6.13
C LEU A 184 6.01 -29.01 -6.61
N VAL A 185 7.24 -29.00 -7.09
CA VAL A 185 7.98 -30.19 -7.52
C VAL A 185 9.11 -30.39 -6.50
N ASP A 186 9.36 -31.64 -6.12
CA ASP A 186 10.39 -32.03 -5.16
C ASP A 186 11.81 -31.95 -5.75
#